data_AF-A0A1J0EML2-F1
#
_entry.id   AF-A0A1J0EML2-F1
#
_cell.length_a   1.000
_cell.length_b   1.000
_cell.length_c   1.000
_cell.angle_alpha   90.00
_cell.angle_beta   90.00
_cell.angle_gamma   90.00
#
_symmetry.space_group_name_H-M   'P 1'
#
loop_
_entity.id
_entity.type
_entity.pdbx_description
1 polymer ?
#
loop_
_entity_poly.entity_id
_entity_poly.type
_entity_poly.pdbx_seq_one_letter_code
_entity_poly.pdbx_strand_id
1 'polypeptide(L)'
;MSEQRFKIVFDGALLPGVDITTAKLNLAQLFKSDIAAIERLFSGKPVALKHDLSHTDAQTYLNALSKTGIDARIEAEPSIELNLTDVHESSPGTYTHPALGDNESPYSPPRAPVGEALPEYSELRVLGVQGRIGRLRYLAWSLAALLIIGAIAGIFGFSLLAGNQMVLGIIVCVVAFVAYLYINITISVQRLHDLGWSGWLWFLNLVPFIGSLFPIALAVLPGNVGANRYGAPQPPNSTAVKVLCGLWLVVIAVVFVGALAGGLSTITEEYESTSASSYESSESADAVEADDAAKAAQPPVDYEKE
;
A
#
# COMPACT_ATOMS: atom_id res chain seq x y z
N MET A 1 -34.82 3.37 -31.74
CA MET A 1 -35.65 4.46 -32.26
C MET A 1 -36.09 5.23 -31.03
N SER A 2 -35.50 6.40 -30.78
CA SER A 2 -35.86 7.25 -29.64
C SER A 2 -37.28 7.78 -29.89
N GLU A 3 -38.25 7.30 -29.11
CA GLU A 3 -39.61 7.82 -29.18
C GLU A 3 -39.59 9.26 -28.67
N GLN A 4 -39.99 10.21 -29.53
CA GLN A 4 -40.11 11.62 -29.14
C GLN A 4 -41.12 11.75 -28.00
N ARG A 5 -40.66 12.26 -26.87
CA ARG A 5 -41.48 12.55 -25.70
C ARG A 5 -41.98 13.98 -25.74
N PHE A 6 -43.17 14.21 -25.23
CA PHE A 6 -43.84 15.50 -25.24
C PHE A 6 -44.22 15.93 -23.84
N LYS A 7 -44.22 17.24 -23.60
CA LYS A 7 -44.73 17.87 -22.38
C LYS A 7 -45.89 18.80 -22.71
N ILE A 8 -46.82 18.96 -21.76
CA ILE A 8 -47.93 19.90 -21.90
C ILE A 8 -47.64 21.13 -21.05
N VAL A 9 -47.66 22.29 -21.68
CA VAL A 9 -47.35 23.58 -21.06
C VAL A 9 -48.60 24.44 -21.03
N PHE A 10 -48.82 25.10 -19.89
CA PHE A 10 -49.90 26.04 -19.66
C PHE A 10 -49.31 27.37 -19.16
N ASP A 11 -49.70 28.49 -19.75
CA ASP A 11 -49.15 29.82 -19.44
C ASP A 11 -50.15 30.77 -18.78
N GLY A 12 -51.32 30.26 -18.39
CA GLY A 12 -52.37 31.06 -17.77
C GLY A 12 -53.40 31.62 -18.75
N ALA A 13 -53.28 31.34 -20.06
CA ALA A 13 -54.23 31.80 -21.06
C ALA A 13 -55.58 31.04 -21.00
N LEU A 14 -56.67 31.76 -21.18
CA LEU A 14 -58.03 31.23 -21.19
C LEU A 14 -58.61 31.24 -22.59
N LEU A 15 -59.49 30.29 -22.89
CA LEU A 15 -60.23 30.29 -24.15
C LEU A 15 -61.23 31.46 -24.20
N PRO A 16 -61.50 32.02 -25.40
CA PRO A 16 -62.43 33.14 -25.55
C PRO A 16 -63.82 32.83 -24.96
N GLY A 17 -64.31 33.70 -24.06
CA GLY A 17 -65.64 33.58 -23.47
C GLY A 17 -65.74 32.77 -22.17
N VAL A 18 -64.61 32.32 -21.61
CA VAL A 18 -64.58 31.61 -20.31
C VAL A 18 -64.13 32.55 -19.19
N ASP A 19 -64.89 32.62 -18.10
CA ASP A 19 -64.49 33.37 -16.91
C ASP A 19 -63.40 32.64 -16.11
N ILE A 20 -62.45 33.40 -15.56
CA ILE A 20 -61.30 32.89 -14.82
C ILE A 20 -61.71 32.04 -13.60
N THR A 21 -62.81 32.41 -12.93
CA THR A 21 -63.31 31.69 -11.75
C THR A 21 -63.83 30.31 -12.14
N THR A 22 -64.52 30.24 -13.27
CA THR A 22 -65.09 28.99 -13.81
C THR A 22 -63.98 28.07 -14.32
N ALA A 23 -62.98 28.61 -14.99
CA ALA A 23 -61.82 27.84 -15.45
C ALA A 23 -61.01 27.24 -14.29
N LYS A 24 -60.75 28.02 -13.22
CA LYS A 24 -60.06 27.54 -12.02
C LYS A 24 -60.80 26.37 -11.37
N LEU A 25 -62.14 26.46 -11.27
CA LEU A 25 -62.96 25.40 -10.67
C LEU A 25 -62.95 24.11 -11.51
N ASN A 26 -63.15 24.24 -12.82
CA ASN A 26 -63.13 23.09 -13.73
C ASN A 26 -61.76 22.39 -13.76
N LEU A 27 -60.68 23.18 -13.70
CA LEU A 27 -59.31 22.65 -13.69
C LEU A 27 -58.99 21.97 -12.35
N ALA A 28 -59.41 22.54 -11.22
CA ALA A 28 -59.29 21.91 -9.91
C ALA A 28 -60.01 20.56 -9.87
N GLN A 29 -61.20 20.46 -10.48
CA GLN A 29 -61.94 19.20 -10.60
C GLN A 29 -61.24 18.18 -11.49
N LEU A 30 -60.68 18.60 -12.63
CA LEU A 30 -59.96 17.72 -13.56
C LEU A 30 -58.70 17.11 -12.91
N PHE A 31 -57.92 17.93 -12.21
CA PHE A 31 -56.69 17.49 -11.54
C PHE A 31 -56.92 16.90 -10.13
N LYS A 32 -58.16 16.91 -9.64
CA LYS A 32 -58.51 16.55 -8.24
C LYS A 32 -57.62 17.26 -7.23
N SER A 33 -57.37 18.55 -7.46
CA SER A 33 -56.45 19.37 -6.68
C SER A 33 -57.19 20.54 -6.02
N ASP A 34 -56.55 21.16 -5.03
CA ASP A 34 -57.09 22.34 -4.36
C ASP A 34 -57.05 23.57 -5.29
N ILE A 35 -58.08 24.43 -5.19
CA ILE A 35 -58.21 25.69 -5.91
C ILE A 35 -57.00 26.59 -5.65
N ALA A 36 -56.46 26.58 -4.42
CA ALA A 36 -55.26 27.34 -4.05
C ALA A 36 -53.97 26.82 -4.72
N ALA A 37 -53.92 25.53 -5.10
CA ALA A 37 -52.80 24.97 -5.86
C ALA A 37 -52.91 25.35 -7.34
N ILE A 38 -54.14 25.34 -7.89
CA ILE A 38 -54.41 25.74 -9.27
C ILE A 38 -54.17 27.22 -9.50
N GLU A 39 -54.49 28.09 -8.53
CA GLU A 39 -54.25 29.53 -8.64
C GLU A 39 -52.77 29.87 -8.90
N ARG A 40 -51.83 29.06 -8.38
CA ARG A 40 -50.40 29.23 -8.63
C ARG A 40 -50.00 28.97 -10.08
N LEU A 41 -50.80 28.23 -10.85
CA LEU A 41 -50.58 27.97 -12.27
C LEU A 41 -50.99 29.14 -13.17
N PHE A 42 -51.83 30.06 -12.67
CA PHE A 42 -52.27 31.27 -13.36
C PHE A 42 -51.33 32.47 -13.11
N SER A 43 -50.05 32.22 -12.82
CA SER A 43 -49.06 33.26 -12.54
C SER A 43 -48.51 33.96 -13.80
N GLY A 44 -49.04 33.65 -14.99
CA GLY A 44 -48.62 34.21 -16.29
C GLY A 44 -47.26 33.70 -16.79
N LYS A 45 -46.68 32.69 -16.14
CA LYS A 45 -45.43 32.04 -16.57
C LYS A 45 -45.77 30.66 -17.11
N PRO A 46 -45.08 30.16 -18.16
CA PRO A 46 -45.31 28.82 -18.68
C PRO A 46 -44.95 27.77 -17.62
N VAL A 47 -45.93 26.96 -17.21
CA VAL A 47 -45.77 25.85 -16.28
C VAL A 47 -46.06 24.54 -17.02
N ALA A 48 -45.16 23.56 -16.86
CA ALA A 48 -45.38 22.21 -17.38
C ALA A 48 -46.35 21.44 -16.46
N LEU A 49 -47.51 21.04 -17.00
CA LEU A 49 -48.52 20.29 -16.25
C LEU A 49 -48.18 18.80 -16.19
N LYS A 50 -47.59 18.26 -17.27
CA LYS A 50 -47.20 16.85 -17.36
C LYS A 50 -46.07 16.68 -18.37
N HIS A 51 -45.10 15.83 -18.04
CA HIS A 51 -43.92 15.51 -18.84
C HIS A 51 -43.95 14.05 -19.31
N ASP A 52 -43.01 13.70 -20.19
CA ASP A 52 -42.76 12.32 -20.66
C ASP A 52 -43.96 11.62 -21.33
N LEU A 53 -44.81 12.37 -22.05
CA LEU A 53 -45.99 11.82 -22.72
C LEU A 53 -45.66 11.33 -24.13
N SER A 54 -46.32 10.26 -24.56
CA SER A 54 -46.41 9.88 -25.98
C SER A 54 -47.26 10.90 -26.74
N HIS A 55 -47.11 11.00 -28.07
CA HIS A 55 -47.90 11.94 -28.88
C HIS A 55 -49.43 11.71 -28.75
N THR A 56 -49.85 10.45 -28.69
CA THR A 56 -51.28 10.08 -28.56
C THR A 56 -51.85 10.45 -27.19
N ASP A 57 -51.06 10.26 -26.13
CA ASP A 57 -51.47 10.62 -24.78
C ASP A 57 -51.50 12.14 -24.62
N ALA A 58 -50.48 12.84 -25.12
CA ALA A 58 -50.41 14.30 -25.11
C ALA A 58 -51.65 14.94 -25.76
N GLN A 59 -52.08 14.41 -26.91
CA GLN A 59 -53.31 14.88 -27.58
C GLN A 59 -54.58 14.62 -26.75
N THR A 60 -54.64 13.47 -26.06
CA THR A 60 -55.76 13.10 -25.20
C THR A 60 -55.87 14.06 -24.00
N TYR A 61 -54.74 14.36 -23.36
CA TYR A 61 -54.69 15.35 -22.28
C TYR A 61 -55.01 16.76 -22.76
N LEU A 62 -54.54 17.17 -23.93
CA LEU A 62 -54.88 18.48 -24.52
C LEU A 62 -56.39 18.64 -24.72
N ASN A 63 -57.06 17.60 -25.24
CA ASN A 63 -58.50 17.58 -25.44
C ASN A 63 -59.29 17.62 -24.12
N ALA A 64 -58.73 17.07 -23.04
CA ALA A 64 -59.34 17.15 -21.71
C ALA A 64 -59.18 18.55 -21.09
N LEU A 65 -58.02 19.18 -21.30
CA LEU A 65 -57.72 20.52 -20.80
C LEU A 65 -58.52 21.60 -21.53
N SER A 66 -58.66 21.52 -22.86
CA SER A 66 -59.47 22.49 -23.62
C SER A 66 -60.94 22.53 -23.20
N LYS A 67 -61.51 21.38 -22.78
CA LYS A 67 -62.88 21.29 -22.23
C LYS A 67 -63.04 22.02 -20.89
N THR A 68 -61.96 22.28 -20.17
CA THR A 68 -62.00 23.06 -18.92
C THR A 68 -61.90 24.57 -19.15
N GLY A 69 -61.72 25.00 -20.40
CA GLY A 69 -61.72 26.42 -20.78
C GLY A 69 -60.34 27.08 -20.75
N ILE A 70 -59.26 26.29 -20.66
CA ILE A 70 -57.88 26.77 -20.69
C ILE A 70 -57.20 26.53 -22.04
N ASP A 71 -56.26 27.40 -22.39
CA ASP A 71 -55.41 27.24 -23.57
C ASP A 71 -54.07 26.62 -23.16
N ALA A 72 -53.88 25.34 -23.51
CA ALA A 72 -52.66 24.59 -23.24
C ALA A 72 -51.99 24.19 -24.56
N ARG A 73 -50.67 24.04 -24.57
CA ARG A 73 -49.90 23.67 -25.76
C ARG A 73 -49.01 22.46 -25.52
N ILE A 74 -48.75 21.71 -26.58
CA ILE A 74 -47.82 20.57 -26.59
C ILE A 74 -46.46 21.09 -27.03
N GLU A 75 -45.42 20.83 -26.23
CA GLU A 75 -44.02 21.10 -26.58
C GLU A 75 -43.23 19.80 -26.64
N ALA A 76 -42.32 19.66 -27.61
CA ALA A 76 -41.41 18.51 -27.69
C ALA A 76 -40.37 18.60 -26.56
N GLU A 77 -40.19 17.51 -25.81
CA GLU A 77 -39.19 17.39 -24.76
C GLU A 77 -37.97 16.64 -25.33
N PRO A 78 -36.80 17.29 -25.47
CA PRO A 78 -35.60 16.60 -25.90
C PRO A 78 -35.21 15.59 -24.83
N SER A 79 -35.10 14.31 -25.20
CA SER A 79 -34.62 13.26 -24.31
C SER A 79 -33.19 13.61 -23.88
N ILE A 80 -32.99 13.87 -22.60
CA ILE A 80 -31.65 14.02 -22.02
C ILE A 80 -31.02 12.62 -22.00
N GLU A 81 -30.30 12.28 -23.07
CA GLU A 81 -29.39 11.14 -23.07
C GLU A 81 -28.17 11.52 -22.23
N LEU A 82 -28.07 10.98 -21.02
CA LEU A 82 -26.86 11.04 -20.20
C LEU A 82 -25.76 10.24 -20.89
N ASN A 83 -25.02 10.88 -21.79
CA ASN A 83 -23.88 10.28 -22.47
C ASN A 83 -22.65 10.34 -21.54
N LEU A 84 -22.09 9.17 -21.20
CA LEU A 84 -20.85 9.07 -20.41
C LEU A 84 -19.64 9.72 -21.10
N THR A 85 -19.73 10.02 -22.40
CA THR A 85 -18.70 10.75 -23.15
C THR A 85 -18.62 12.24 -22.83
N ASP A 86 -19.61 12.82 -22.13
CA ASP A 86 -19.55 14.21 -21.66
C ASP A 86 -18.81 14.35 -20.31
N VAL A 87 -18.21 13.26 -19.82
CA VAL A 87 -17.09 13.39 -18.87
C VAL A 87 -15.92 13.94 -19.69
N HIS A 88 -15.77 15.27 -19.70
CA HIS A 88 -14.49 15.88 -20.03
C HIS A 88 -13.44 15.29 -19.07
N GLU A 89 -12.73 14.27 -19.53
CA GLU A 89 -11.45 13.87 -18.95
C GLU A 89 -10.57 15.10 -19.01
N SER A 90 -10.47 15.77 -17.87
CA SER A 90 -9.51 16.82 -17.67
C SER A 90 -8.14 16.15 -17.79
N SER A 91 -7.51 16.34 -18.96
CA SER A 91 -6.12 15.96 -19.21
C SER A 91 -5.27 16.38 -18.00
N PRO A 92 -4.34 15.56 -17.50
CA PRO A 92 -3.53 15.87 -16.33
C PRO A 92 -2.49 16.94 -16.70
N GLY A 93 -2.99 18.16 -16.89
CA GLY A 93 -2.20 19.37 -16.95
C GLY A 93 -1.74 19.68 -15.53
N THR A 94 -0.43 19.86 -15.39
CA THR A 94 0.27 20.52 -14.29
C THR A 94 -0.67 21.34 -13.40
N TYR A 95 -0.88 20.88 -12.17
CA TYR A 95 -1.61 21.61 -11.13
C TYR A 95 -0.81 22.85 -10.70
N THR A 96 -0.77 23.88 -11.54
CA THR A 96 -0.62 25.25 -11.05
C THR A 96 -2.00 25.70 -10.63
N HIS A 97 -2.26 25.66 -9.32
CA HIS A 97 -3.41 26.28 -8.68
C HIS A 97 -3.55 27.72 -9.20
N PRO A 98 -4.55 28.05 -10.04
CA PRO A 98 -4.86 29.45 -10.27
C PRO A 98 -5.45 29.97 -8.96
N ALA A 99 -4.96 31.12 -8.51
CA ALA A 99 -5.57 31.86 -7.43
C ALA A 99 -7.07 32.01 -7.71
N LEU A 100 -7.87 31.70 -6.70
CA LEU A 100 -9.33 31.70 -6.71
C LEU A 100 -9.89 32.96 -7.40
N GLY A 101 -10.53 32.74 -8.56
CA GLY A 101 -11.51 33.67 -9.11
C GLY A 101 -12.89 33.23 -8.64
N ASP A 102 -13.57 34.14 -7.96
CA ASP A 102 -14.89 34.01 -7.36
C ASP A 102 -15.98 33.55 -8.36
N ASN A 103 -16.22 32.24 -8.42
CA ASN A 103 -17.42 31.67 -9.02
C ASN A 103 -17.93 30.51 -8.16
N GLU A 104 -18.14 30.77 -6.87
CA GLU A 104 -18.95 29.89 -6.01
C GLU A 104 -20.41 30.02 -6.42
N SER A 105 -21.00 28.93 -6.93
CA SER A 105 -22.45 28.85 -7.16
C SER A 105 -23.19 29.17 -5.86
N PRO A 106 -24.25 30.01 -5.86
CA PRO A 106 -25.00 30.42 -4.67
C PRO A 106 -25.63 29.28 -3.84
N TYR A 107 -25.68 28.07 -4.40
CA TYR A 107 -26.18 26.86 -3.74
C TYR A 107 -25.07 25.87 -3.36
N SER A 108 -23.81 26.27 -3.42
CA SER A 108 -22.70 25.43 -3.00
C SER A 108 -22.75 25.24 -1.48
N PRO A 109 -22.84 24.01 -0.97
CA PRO A 109 -22.80 23.78 0.47
C PRO A 109 -21.47 24.29 1.02
N PRO A 110 -21.45 24.86 2.24
CA PRO A 110 -20.22 25.36 2.85
C PRO A 110 -19.20 24.22 2.93
N ARG A 111 -18.09 24.36 2.21
CA ARG A 111 -16.99 23.40 2.26
C ARG A 111 -16.23 23.62 3.57
N ALA A 112 -16.48 22.77 4.56
CA ALA A 112 -15.55 22.62 5.66
C ALA A 112 -14.19 22.15 5.08
N PRO A 113 -13.05 22.74 5.47
CA PRO A 113 -11.76 22.22 5.08
C PRO A 113 -11.54 20.87 5.80
N VAL A 114 -12.04 19.78 5.19
CA VAL A 114 -11.84 18.42 5.68
C VAL A 114 -10.47 17.93 5.22
N GLY A 115 -9.45 18.32 6.00
CA GLY A 115 -8.06 17.93 5.77
C GLY A 115 -7.35 18.72 4.68
N GLU A 116 -6.05 18.89 4.86
CA GLU A 116 -5.16 19.37 3.80
C GLU A 116 -5.08 18.28 2.73
N ALA A 117 -5.24 18.66 1.45
CA ALA A 117 -5.11 17.73 0.34
C ALA A 117 -3.66 17.22 0.29
N LEU A 118 -3.43 16.01 0.81
CA LEU A 118 -2.11 15.39 0.75
C LEU A 118 -1.75 15.12 -0.72
N PRO A 119 -0.48 15.29 -1.11
CA PRO A 119 -0.02 14.97 -2.45
C PRO A 119 -0.30 13.49 -2.77
N GLU A 120 -0.48 13.16 -4.05
CA GLU A 120 -0.77 11.78 -4.49
C GLU A 120 0.31 10.79 -4.04
N TYR A 121 1.58 11.24 -4.01
CA TYR A 121 2.71 10.45 -3.55
C TYR A 121 3.61 11.22 -2.58
N SER A 122 4.20 10.49 -1.64
CA SER A 122 5.21 11.03 -0.71
C SER A 122 6.59 11.12 -1.37
N GLU A 123 7.32 12.19 -1.08
CA GLU A 123 8.73 12.35 -1.47
C GLU A 123 9.62 11.29 -0.77
N LEU A 124 10.53 10.68 -1.53
CA LEU A 124 11.43 9.66 -1.02
C LEU A 124 12.62 10.30 -0.28
N ARG A 125 12.52 10.38 1.04
CA ARG A 125 13.59 10.88 1.92
C ARG A 125 14.39 9.72 2.52
N VAL A 126 15.25 9.11 1.72
CA VAL A 126 15.96 7.86 2.08
C VAL A 126 16.84 7.98 3.33
N LEU A 127 17.43 9.15 3.58
CA LEU A 127 18.26 9.42 4.77
C LEU A 127 17.49 10.15 5.88
N GLY A 128 16.21 10.47 5.66
CA GLY A 128 15.37 11.09 6.65
C GLY A 128 14.63 10.05 7.50
N VAL A 129 14.31 10.38 8.74
CA VAL A 129 13.44 9.53 9.58
C VAL A 129 11.96 9.71 9.19
N GLN A 130 11.65 10.80 8.48
CA GLN A 130 10.31 11.15 8.03
C GLN A 130 10.01 10.54 6.66
N GLY A 131 8.85 9.93 6.53
CA GLY A 131 8.38 9.30 5.29
C GLY A 131 8.05 7.82 5.47
N ARG A 132 7.72 7.20 4.34
CA ARG A 132 7.25 5.81 4.26
C ARG A 132 7.97 5.09 3.13
N ILE A 133 8.45 3.87 3.40
CA ILE A 133 8.96 2.98 2.35
C ILE A 133 8.25 1.64 2.38
N GLY A 134 7.90 1.13 1.21
CA GLY A 134 7.32 -0.20 1.05
C GLY A 134 8.36 -1.30 1.14
N ARG A 135 7.86 -2.53 1.25
CA ARG A 135 8.66 -3.75 1.38
C ARG A 135 9.73 -3.92 0.29
N LEU A 136 9.40 -3.61 -0.97
CA LEU A 136 10.35 -3.77 -2.08
C LEU A 136 11.52 -2.79 -1.99
N ARG A 137 11.25 -1.52 -1.68
CA ARG A 137 12.31 -0.52 -1.46
C ARG A 137 13.10 -0.83 -0.20
N TYR A 138 12.45 -1.25 0.88
CA TYR A 138 13.13 -1.68 2.10
C TYR A 138 14.14 -2.81 1.83
N LEU A 139 13.74 -3.84 1.08
CA LEU A 139 14.64 -4.92 0.65
C LEU A 139 15.75 -4.40 -0.28
N ALA A 140 15.42 -3.59 -1.29
CA ALA A 140 16.42 -3.08 -2.22
C ALA A 140 17.48 -2.20 -1.54
N TRP A 141 17.07 -1.27 -0.67
CA TRP A 141 17.99 -0.37 0.03
C TRP A 141 18.80 -1.07 1.12
N SER A 142 18.21 -2.03 1.85
CA SER A 142 18.95 -2.84 2.81
C SER A 142 20.04 -3.68 2.14
N LEU A 143 19.75 -4.25 0.97
CA LEU A 143 20.75 -4.96 0.17
C LEU A 143 21.83 -4.03 -0.36
N ALA A 144 21.46 -2.88 -0.92
CA ALA A 144 22.43 -1.93 -1.44
C ALA A 144 23.38 -1.44 -0.33
N ALA A 145 22.84 -1.12 0.85
CA ALA A 145 23.63 -0.74 2.02
C ALA A 145 24.56 -1.88 2.46
N LEU A 146 24.06 -3.13 2.51
CA LEU A 146 24.85 -4.30 2.85
C LEU A 146 26.01 -4.52 1.88
N LEU A 147 25.77 -4.45 0.57
CA LEU A 147 26.80 -4.71 -0.44
C LEU A 147 27.85 -3.59 -0.49
N ILE A 148 27.43 -2.33 -0.50
CA ILE A 148 28.35 -1.19 -0.60
C ILE A 148 29.22 -1.12 0.65
N ILE A 149 28.59 -1.14 1.84
CA ILE A 149 29.33 -0.98 3.10
C ILE A 149 30.08 -2.26 3.44
N GLY A 150 29.51 -3.43 3.16
CA GLY A 150 30.16 -4.72 3.33
C GLY A 150 31.40 -4.86 2.45
N ALA A 151 31.39 -4.37 1.21
CA ALA A 151 32.58 -4.34 0.36
C ALA A 151 33.69 -3.46 0.94
N ILE A 152 33.34 -2.25 1.42
CA ILE A 152 34.30 -1.34 2.08
C ILE A 152 34.86 -2.02 3.34
N ALA A 153 34.00 -2.54 4.20
CA ALA A 153 34.43 -3.23 5.43
C ALA A 153 35.26 -4.49 5.12
N GLY A 154 34.96 -5.23 4.06
CA GLY A 154 35.71 -6.42 3.65
C GLY A 154 37.12 -6.09 3.16
N ILE A 155 37.27 -5.07 2.32
CA ILE A 155 38.58 -4.63 1.79
C ILE A 155 39.50 -4.17 2.94
N PHE A 156 38.98 -3.34 3.84
CA PHE A 156 39.76 -2.79 4.96
C PHE A 156 39.88 -3.77 6.14
N GLY A 157 38.90 -4.65 6.32
CA GLY A 157 38.92 -5.75 7.29
C GLY A 157 39.94 -6.83 6.90
N PHE A 158 40.10 -7.12 5.61
CA PHE A 158 41.19 -7.98 5.14
C PHE A 158 42.56 -7.37 5.42
N SER A 159 42.72 -6.06 5.16
CA SER A 159 43.96 -5.34 5.47
C SER A 159 44.28 -5.39 6.98
N LEU A 160 43.24 -5.26 7.83
CA LEU A 160 43.33 -5.42 9.28
C LEU A 160 43.81 -6.83 9.67
N LEU A 161 43.21 -7.88 9.10
CA LEU A 161 43.57 -9.27 9.39
C LEU A 161 44.99 -9.63 8.92
N ALA A 162 45.42 -9.05 7.79
CA ALA A 162 46.77 -9.23 7.26
C ALA A 162 47.86 -8.47 8.05
N GLY A 163 47.50 -7.72 9.10
CA GLY A 163 48.44 -6.95 9.91
C GLY A 163 48.98 -5.68 9.23
N ASN A 164 48.45 -5.32 8.06
CA ASN A 164 48.87 -4.14 7.31
C ASN A 164 47.97 -2.95 7.64
N GLN A 165 48.56 -1.84 8.12
CA GLN A 165 47.82 -0.61 8.47
C GLN A 165 46.64 -0.85 9.44
N MET A 166 46.89 -1.61 10.52
CA MET A 166 45.89 -2.03 11.51
C MET A 166 45.00 -0.89 12.01
N VAL A 167 45.60 0.26 12.40
CA VAL A 167 44.87 1.42 12.93
C VAL A 167 43.87 1.97 11.91
N LEU A 168 44.28 2.09 10.65
CA LEU A 168 43.42 2.57 9.57
C LEU A 168 42.28 1.58 9.29
N GLY A 169 42.58 0.28 9.26
CA GLY A 169 41.59 -0.77 9.07
C GLY A 169 40.49 -0.73 10.13
N ILE A 170 40.85 -0.57 11.41
CA ILE A 170 39.89 -0.43 12.52
C ILE A 170 39.02 0.80 12.34
N ILE A 171 39.61 1.97 12.08
CA ILE A 171 38.86 3.23 11.92
C ILE A 171 37.84 3.11 10.78
N VAL A 172 38.26 2.58 9.62
CA VAL A 172 37.35 2.41 8.47
C VAL A 172 36.23 1.42 8.78
N CYS A 173 36.53 0.30 9.45
CA CYS A 173 35.50 -0.67 9.84
C CYS A 173 34.48 -0.09 10.83
N VAL A 174 34.93 0.70 11.81
CA VAL A 174 34.03 1.37 12.76
C VAL A 174 33.15 2.40 12.05
N VAL A 175 33.72 3.24 11.19
CA VAL A 175 32.95 4.23 10.42
C VAL A 175 31.93 3.53 9.50
N ALA A 176 32.35 2.47 8.80
CA ALA A 176 31.48 1.66 7.96
C ALA A 176 30.32 1.06 8.78
N PHE A 177 30.62 0.48 9.95
CA PHE A 177 29.61 -0.08 10.85
C PHE A 177 28.59 0.97 11.32
N VAL A 178 29.05 2.14 11.76
CA VAL A 178 28.17 3.24 12.18
C VAL A 178 27.30 3.73 11.02
N ALA A 179 27.87 3.89 9.83
CA ALA A 179 27.11 4.27 8.64
C ALA A 179 26.06 3.23 8.27
N TYR A 180 26.40 1.93 8.35
CA TYR A 180 25.47 0.85 8.11
C TYR A 180 24.32 0.86 9.12
N LEU A 181 24.62 1.00 10.41
CA LEU A 181 23.59 1.09 11.46
C LEU A 181 22.65 2.27 11.21
N TYR A 182 23.19 3.45 10.92
CA TYR A 182 22.38 4.64 10.66
C TYR A 182 21.40 4.43 9.49
N ILE A 183 21.89 3.91 8.36
CA ILE A 183 21.04 3.66 7.19
C ILE A 183 20.01 2.56 7.51
N ASN A 184 20.43 1.47 8.16
CA ASN A 184 19.54 0.35 8.51
C ASN A 184 18.41 0.78 9.46
N ILE A 185 18.73 1.58 10.48
CA ILE A 185 17.74 2.18 11.39
C ILE A 185 16.75 3.03 10.59
N THR A 186 17.28 3.94 9.77
CA THR A 186 16.46 4.91 9.04
C THR A 186 15.46 4.24 8.10
N ILE A 187 15.91 3.26 7.29
CA ILE A 187 15.02 2.54 6.38
C ILE A 187 14.02 1.65 7.15
N SER A 188 14.42 1.06 8.27
CA SER A 188 13.54 0.22 9.09
C SER A 188 12.44 1.04 9.76
N VAL A 189 12.78 2.25 10.25
CA VAL A 189 11.80 3.19 10.81
C VAL A 189 10.81 3.65 9.74
N GLN A 190 11.27 4.01 8.53
CA GLN A 190 10.36 4.35 7.43
C GLN A 190 9.49 3.16 6.98
N ARG A 191 9.98 1.92 7.12
CA ARG A 191 9.18 0.71 6.87
C ARG A 191 8.10 0.52 7.94
N LEU A 192 8.44 0.75 9.21
CA LEU A 192 7.47 0.74 10.31
C LEU A 192 6.38 1.79 10.12
N HIS A 193 6.76 2.99 9.68
CA HIS A 193 5.81 4.05 9.33
C HIS A 193 4.89 3.64 8.18
N ASP A 194 5.37 2.86 7.19
CA ASP A 194 4.51 2.34 6.12
C ASP A 194 3.48 1.31 6.60
N LEU A 195 3.80 0.53 7.64
CA LEU A 195 2.86 -0.33 8.37
C LEU A 195 1.90 0.47 9.28
N GLY A 196 2.15 1.77 9.47
CA GLY A 196 1.42 2.61 10.40
C GLY A 196 1.83 2.41 11.86
N TRP A 197 2.96 1.75 12.12
CA TRP A 197 3.51 1.52 13.46
C TRP A 197 4.52 2.59 13.87
N SER A 198 4.84 2.66 15.16
CA SER A 198 5.84 3.59 15.67
C SER A 198 7.27 3.13 15.34
N GLY A 199 8.16 4.08 15.02
CA GLY A 199 9.58 3.80 14.80
C GLY A 199 10.29 3.19 16.02
N TRP A 200 9.75 3.39 17.23
CA TRP A 200 10.25 2.79 18.47
C TRP A 200 10.25 1.25 18.44
N LEU A 201 9.39 0.61 17.63
CA LEU A 201 9.42 -0.84 17.47
C LEU A 201 10.73 -1.35 16.85
N TRP A 202 11.56 -0.47 16.28
CA TRP A 202 12.90 -0.84 15.83
C TRP A 202 13.76 -1.46 16.95
N PHE A 203 13.56 -1.07 18.22
CA PHE A 203 14.28 -1.66 19.35
C PHE A 203 14.02 -3.15 19.57
N LEU A 204 12.96 -3.72 18.97
CA LEU A 204 12.73 -5.17 18.97
C LEU A 204 13.87 -5.95 18.31
N ASN A 205 14.67 -5.31 17.46
CA ASN A 205 15.87 -5.91 16.88
C ASN A 205 16.95 -6.24 17.93
N LEU A 206 16.92 -5.61 19.11
CA LEU A 206 17.88 -5.86 20.19
C LEU A 206 17.51 -7.07 21.06
N VAL A 207 16.29 -7.60 20.92
CA VAL A 207 15.83 -8.76 21.69
C VAL A 207 16.24 -10.04 20.96
N PRO A 208 16.96 -10.98 21.59
CA PRO A 208 17.33 -12.24 20.95
C PRO A 208 16.11 -13.00 20.41
N PHE A 209 16.29 -13.75 19.32
CA PHE A 209 15.25 -14.47 18.54
C PHE A 209 14.22 -13.55 17.87
N ILE A 210 13.59 -12.65 18.62
CA ILE A 210 12.63 -11.66 18.11
C ILE A 210 13.31 -10.76 17.08
N GLY A 211 14.51 -10.27 17.38
CA GLY A 211 15.28 -9.42 16.48
C GLY A 211 15.77 -10.14 15.21
N SER A 212 15.82 -11.46 15.22
CA SER A 212 16.11 -12.26 14.01
C SER A 212 14.87 -12.44 13.13
N LEU A 213 13.68 -12.57 13.73
CA LEU A 213 12.42 -12.75 13.00
C LEU A 213 11.77 -11.43 12.58
N PHE A 214 12.01 -10.34 13.32
CA PHE A 214 11.35 -9.06 13.10
C PHE A 214 11.67 -8.41 11.74
N PRO A 215 12.93 -8.36 11.26
CA PRO A 215 13.24 -7.90 9.91
C PRO A 215 12.53 -8.71 8.81
N ILE A 216 12.38 -10.03 9.03
CA ILE A 216 11.67 -10.92 8.11
C ILE A 216 10.19 -10.54 8.07
N ALA A 217 9.57 -10.29 9.23
CA ALA A 217 8.20 -9.81 9.30
C ALA A 217 8.03 -8.46 8.56
N LEU A 218 8.96 -7.52 8.74
CA LEU A 218 8.95 -6.24 8.01
C LEU A 218 9.07 -6.39 6.49
N ALA A 219 9.80 -7.41 6.02
CA ALA A 219 9.95 -7.73 4.60
C ALA A 219 8.69 -8.34 3.99
N VAL A 220 7.93 -9.14 4.74
CA VAL A 220 6.78 -9.90 4.23
C VAL A 220 5.46 -9.14 4.38
N LEU A 221 5.24 -8.47 5.52
CA LEU A 221 3.96 -7.84 5.83
C LEU A 221 3.62 -6.73 4.81
N PRO A 222 2.36 -6.63 4.32
CA PRO A 222 1.93 -5.53 3.46
C PRO A 222 1.80 -4.22 4.25
N GLY A 223 2.15 -3.08 3.62
CA GLY A 223 1.92 -1.74 4.19
C GLY A 223 0.55 -1.17 3.84
N ASN A 224 0.25 0.02 4.35
CA ASN A 224 -1.02 0.70 4.11
C ASN A 224 -1.13 1.24 2.67
N VAL A 225 -2.22 0.92 1.99
CA VAL A 225 -2.45 1.33 0.58
C VAL A 225 -2.77 2.82 0.46
N GLY A 226 -3.49 3.38 1.43
CA GLY A 226 -3.84 4.80 1.48
C GLY A 226 -2.85 5.67 2.25
N ALA A 227 -3.18 6.95 2.39
CA ALA A 227 -2.47 7.86 3.29
C ALA A 227 -2.57 7.35 4.75
N ASN A 228 -1.50 7.53 5.51
CA ASN A 228 -1.47 7.24 6.94
C ASN A 228 -0.89 8.45 7.69
N ARG A 229 -0.79 8.37 9.03
CA ARG A 229 -0.25 9.46 9.88
C ARG A 229 1.17 9.92 9.54
N TYR A 230 1.92 9.12 8.78
CA TYR A 230 3.30 9.39 8.36
C TYR A 230 3.40 9.89 6.92
N GLY A 231 2.28 10.03 6.21
CA GLY A 231 2.21 10.68 4.90
C GLY A 231 1.41 9.92 3.84
N ALA A 232 1.41 10.52 2.65
CA ALA A 232 0.85 9.99 1.41
C ALA A 232 1.43 8.61 1.04
N PRO A 233 0.73 7.83 0.19
CA PRO A 233 1.26 6.55 -0.26
C PRO A 233 2.57 6.73 -1.05
N GLN A 234 3.31 5.64 -1.15
CA GLN A 234 4.60 5.63 -1.82
C GLN A 234 4.47 5.63 -3.36
N PRO A 235 5.39 6.24 -4.09
CA PRO A 235 5.39 6.19 -5.54
C PRO A 235 5.64 4.78 -6.08
N PRO A 236 5.21 4.47 -7.31
CA PRO A 236 5.41 3.15 -7.92
C PRO A 236 6.89 2.74 -7.97
N ASN A 237 7.16 1.44 -7.87
CA ASN A 237 8.51 0.90 -7.80
C ASN A 237 9.15 0.80 -9.19
N SER A 238 10.42 1.22 -9.31
CA SER A 238 11.21 1.08 -10.53
C SER A 238 11.64 -0.39 -10.77
N THR A 239 12.06 -0.69 -12.00
CA THR A 239 12.59 -2.02 -12.37
C THR A 239 13.84 -2.39 -11.57
N ALA A 240 14.74 -1.43 -11.34
CA ALA A 240 15.95 -1.63 -10.53
C ALA A 240 15.63 -2.12 -9.11
N VAL A 241 14.60 -1.54 -8.46
CA VAL A 241 14.15 -1.98 -7.12
C VAL A 241 13.66 -3.43 -7.14
N LYS A 242 12.95 -3.84 -8.20
CA LYS A 242 12.49 -5.24 -8.35
C LYS A 242 13.66 -6.20 -8.54
N VAL A 243 14.67 -5.82 -9.32
CA VAL A 243 15.88 -6.64 -9.53
C VAL A 243 16.66 -6.79 -8.23
N LEU A 244 16.88 -5.71 -7.48
CA LEU A 244 17.55 -5.76 -6.17
C LEU A 244 16.77 -6.63 -5.17
N CYS A 245 15.44 -6.52 -5.16
CA CYS A 245 14.61 -7.40 -4.34
C CYS A 245 14.76 -8.88 -4.73
N GLY A 246 14.90 -9.20 -6.03
CA GLY A 246 15.19 -10.55 -6.49
C GLY A 246 16.58 -11.05 -6.06
N LEU A 247 17.58 -10.17 -6.06
CA LEU A 247 18.95 -10.50 -5.66
C LEU A 247 19.05 -10.89 -4.18
N TRP A 248 18.15 -10.41 -3.32
CA TRP A 248 18.04 -10.88 -1.93
C TRP A 248 17.85 -12.40 -1.81
N LEU A 249 17.10 -13.03 -2.74
CA LEU A 249 16.92 -14.48 -2.74
C LEU A 249 18.24 -15.21 -3.02
N VAL A 250 19.07 -14.65 -3.90
CA VAL A 250 20.41 -15.16 -4.19
C VAL A 250 21.29 -15.06 -2.94
N VAL A 251 21.25 -13.93 -2.23
CA VAL A 251 21.98 -13.76 -0.96
C VAL A 251 21.55 -14.80 0.07
N ILE A 252 20.24 -15.02 0.24
CA ILE A 252 19.72 -16.04 1.16
C ILE A 252 20.22 -17.43 0.76
N ALA A 253 20.20 -17.77 -0.53
CA ALA A 253 20.71 -19.04 -1.02
C ALA A 253 22.20 -19.22 -0.75
N VAL A 254 23.01 -18.18 -0.97
CA VAL A 254 24.46 -18.19 -0.68
C VAL A 254 24.72 -18.37 0.81
N VAL A 255 24.02 -17.63 1.66
CA VAL A 255 24.15 -17.76 3.13
C VAL A 255 23.73 -19.15 3.59
N PHE A 256 22.65 -19.71 3.04
CA PHE A 256 22.18 -21.04 3.39
C PHE A 256 23.18 -22.14 2.99
N VAL A 257 23.73 -22.07 1.78
CA VAL A 257 24.77 -23.00 1.30
C VAL A 257 26.04 -22.87 2.14
N GLY A 258 26.46 -21.64 2.45
CA GLY A 258 27.63 -21.39 3.30
C GLY A 258 27.45 -21.93 4.71
N ALA A 259 26.26 -21.75 5.31
CA ALA A 259 25.94 -22.29 6.63
C ALA A 259 25.90 -23.82 6.63
N LEU A 260 25.34 -24.45 5.59
CA LEU A 260 25.37 -25.91 5.44
C LEU A 260 26.79 -26.45 5.28
N ALA A 261 27.59 -25.83 4.42
CA ALA A 261 28.97 -26.24 4.20
C ALA A 261 29.83 -26.08 5.47
N GLY A 262 29.71 -24.95 6.17
CA GLY A 262 30.40 -24.69 7.43
C GLY A 262 29.95 -25.60 8.57
N GLY A 263 28.64 -25.87 8.67
CA GLY A 263 28.11 -26.82 9.65
C GLY A 263 28.57 -28.25 9.38
N LEU A 264 28.66 -28.65 8.12
CA LEU A 264 29.18 -29.96 7.75
C LEU A 264 30.68 -30.07 8.05
N SER A 265 31.48 -29.03 7.76
CA SER A 265 32.92 -29.04 8.05
C SER A 265 33.21 -29.14 9.56
N THR A 266 32.42 -28.47 10.40
CA THR A 266 32.58 -28.58 11.85
C THR A 266 32.25 -29.98 12.36
N ILE A 267 31.25 -30.65 11.79
CA ILE A 267 30.89 -32.04 12.17
C ILE A 267 31.98 -33.01 11.73
N THR A 268 32.58 -32.81 10.55
CA THR A 268 33.69 -33.66 10.09
C THR A 268 34.93 -33.48 10.97
N GLU A 269 35.27 -32.26 11.37
CA GLU A 269 36.40 -32.00 12.28
C GLU A 269 36.15 -32.59 13.69
N GLU A 270 34.92 -32.49 14.22
CA GLU A 270 34.54 -33.11 15.50
C GLU A 270 34.59 -34.64 15.42
N TYR A 271 34.17 -35.22 14.30
CA TYR A 271 34.26 -36.66 14.07
C TYR A 271 35.72 -37.15 13.96
N GLU A 272 36.56 -36.43 13.22
CA GLU A 272 37.99 -36.75 13.08
C GLU A 272 38.73 -36.61 14.42
N SER A 273 38.47 -35.55 15.18
CA SER A 273 39.10 -35.37 16.51
C SER A 273 38.64 -36.40 17.53
N THR A 274 37.34 -36.73 17.56
CA THR A 274 36.81 -37.76 18.48
C THR A 274 37.32 -39.15 18.12
N SER A 275 37.40 -39.48 16.83
CA SER A 275 37.96 -40.76 16.39
C SER A 275 39.46 -40.86 16.68
N ALA A 276 40.25 -39.82 16.40
CA ALA A 276 41.68 -39.77 16.73
C ALA A 276 41.95 -39.97 18.24
N SER A 277 41.22 -39.26 19.09
CA SER A 277 41.32 -39.42 20.56
C SER A 277 40.94 -40.83 21.02
N SER A 278 39.95 -41.45 20.38
CA SER A 278 39.52 -42.82 20.70
C SER A 278 40.61 -43.85 20.39
N TYR A 279 41.33 -43.69 19.29
CA TYR A 279 42.45 -44.57 18.92
C TYR A 279 43.64 -44.40 19.88
N GLU A 280 44.06 -43.17 20.19
CA GLU A 280 45.14 -42.91 21.17
C GLU A 280 44.80 -43.44 22.57
N SER A 281 43.53 -43.34 22.98
CA SER A 281 43.04 -43.90 24.25
C SER A 281 43.07 -45.43 24.27
N SER A 282 42.71 -46.08 23.15
CA SER A 282 42.79 -47.55 23.06
C SER A 282 44.23 -48.07 23.05
N GLU A 283 45.13 -47.40 22.33
CA GLU A 283 46.54 -47.81 22.24
C GLU A 283 47.26 -47.64 23.59
N SER A 284 46.90 -46.60 24.35
CA SER A 284 47.40 -46.41 25.71
C SER A 284 46.79 -47.39 26.72
N ALA A 285 45.52 -47.79 26.57
CA ALA A 285 44.90 -48.80 27.42
C ALA A 285 45.51 -50.20 27.20
N ASP A 286 45.69 -50.60 25.93
CA ASP A 286 46.33 -51.89 25.59
C ASP A 286 47.80 -51.94 26.03
N ALA A 287 48.52 -50.81 25.99
CA ALA A 287 49.89 -50.73 26.50
C ALA A 287 49.97 -50.91 28.02
N VAL A 288 48.98 -50.41 28.77
CA VAL A 288 48.91 -50.59 30.23
C VAL A 288 48.53 -52.02 30.59
N GLU A 289 47.58 -52.63 29.87
CA GLU A 289 47.16 -54.01 30.11
C GLU A 289 48.25 -55.03 29.73
N ALA A 290 49.05 -54.74 28.70
CA ALA A 290 50.21 -55.55 28.34
C ALA A 290 51.34 -55.49 29.39
N ASP A 291 51.57 -54.32 30.01
CA ASP A 291 52.58 -54.18 31.09
C ASP A 291 52.15 -54.92 32.37
N ASP A 292 50.86 -54.83 32.74
CA ASP A 292 50.31 -55.58 33.88
C ASP A 292 50.29 -57.11 33.64
N ALA A 293 49.98 -57.56 32.41
CA ALA A 293 50.04 -58.97 32.03
C ALA A 293 51.48 -59.52 32.02
N ALA A 294 52.46 -58.72 31.57
CA ALA A 294 53.88 -59.07 31.61
C ALA A 294 54.40 -59.17 33.06
N LYS A 295 53.84 -58.39 33.98
CA LYS A 295 54.19 -58.40 35.41
C LYS A 295 53.57 -59.56 36.19
N ALA A 296 52.47 -60.13 35.71
CA ALA A 296 51.75 -61.25 36.34
C ALA A 296 52.37 -62.64 36.06
N ALA A 297 53.27 -62.75 35.08
CA ALA A 297 53.98 -64.00 34.80
C ALA A 297 55.16 -64.20 35.78
N GLN A 298 54.89 -64.68 36.99
CA GLN A 298 55.95 -65.19 37.87
C GLN A 298 56.58 -66.46 37.26
N PRO A 299 57.92 -66.61 37.31
CA PRO A 299 58.61 -67.73 36.68
C PRO A 299 58.26 -69.06 37.36
N PRO A 300 58.31 -70.20 36.62
CA PRO A 300 58.04 -71.50 37.20
C PRO A 300 59.13 -71.83 38.25
N VAL A 301 58.69 -72.27 39.41
CA VAL A 301 59.57 -72.72 40.50
C VAL A 301 60.22 -74.03 40.05
N ASP A 302 61.52 -73.97 39.78
CA ASP A 302 62.31 -75.11 39.32
C ASP A 302 62.60 -76.03 40.51
N TYR A 303 62.22 -77.30 40.39
CA TYR A 303 62.45 -78.34 41.40
C TYR A 303 63.48 -79.35 40.88
N GLU A 304 64.77 -79.01 40.95
CA GLU A 304 65.87 -79.98 40.89
C GLU A 304 66.73 -79.79 42.16
N LYS A 305 66.54 -80.61 43.20
CA LYS A 305 67.21 -81.87 43.54
C LYS A 305 68.72 -81.76 43.83
N GLU A 306 68.99 -81.98 45.13
CA GLU A 306 70.25 -82.30 45.87
C GLU A 306 71.30 -81.20 46.08
#